data_AF-A0A358D4A1-F1
#
_entry.id   AF-A0A358D4A1-F1
#
_cell.length_a   1.000
_cell.length_b   1.000
_cell.length_c   1.000
_cell.angle_alpha   90.00
_cell.angle_beta   90.00
_cell.angle_gamma   90.00
#
_symmetry.space_group_name_H-M   'P 1'
#
loop_
_entity.id
_entity.type
_entity.pdbx_description
1 polymer ?
#
loop_
_entity_poly.entity_id
_entity_poly.type
_entity_poly.pdbx_seq_one_letter_code
_entity_poly.pdbx_strand_id
1 'polypeptide(L)'
;SYYTALWGSFPSIPPNGALTASGTWLIPDNWRYSETLCPEGTFARDSLSERGPSYRDVFQTIEGGVGHWDQTRFPSEQPKLRLIGNVDCYTTDTSNPGWAWSNGEELVPGLVQLSNRMIVPPDGITFEPQAGALVGAAWLALPLSEPYERDGLLVGDKSWTLFLESANFRGPVAYWTPESWSRVTANHPPSQFRGMDHRPIDTEYRIFAAHLDLPSVSTNENERDWFRIPQIEFPVDGQGRTIFHQDVTFYGKGAVYDQVKDALDGGQLPLTVDPSSLMHAPLQTHRWGLQSDGKEIVGLERFVALEDWDTDEKEGWAWGLQWPDRSGVFPSYFKESGDEWQPVDASESPSQLQIPAPFARSARQSGYAPPLDNGPLPQVSTANLNDGSVVRYTWYRFVDQPAIAALGLNESQKKRLQDVAERIHAQWNQQAVFIQPPSAGNLVQVQDEVLVNPPKGAEVGWVPVVISQTVAQ
;
A
#
# COMPACT_ATOMS: atom_id res chain seq x y z
N SER A 1 -9.94 1.31 -7.74
CA SER A 1 -9.43 2.56 -7.17
C SER A 1 -10.26 2.91 -5.96
N TYR A 2 -9.75 3.81 -5.12
CA TYR A 2 -10.40 4.32 -3.93
C TYR A 2 -9.67 5.59 -3.49
N TYR A 3 -10.31 6.40 -2.65
CA TYR A 3 -9.63 7.40 -1.85
C TYR A 3 -9.51 6.92 -0.42
N THR A 4 -8.35 7.12 0.20
CA THR A 4 -8.13 6.90 1.63
C THR A 4 -7.68 8.20 2.28
N ALA A 5 -8.14 8.44 3.50
CA ALA A 5 -7.76 9.62 4.25
C ALA A 5 -6.44 9.40 5.00
N LEU A 6 -5.63 10.44 5.10
CA LEU A 6 -4.40 10.43 5.89
C LEU A 6 -4.72 10.77 7.35
N TRP A 7 -4.36 9.86 8.24
CA TRP A 7 -4.55 10.01 9.68
C TRP A 7 -3.19 10.06 10.38
N GLY A 8 -2.85 11.24 10.92
CA GLY A 8 -1.85 11.32 11.98
C GLY A 8 -2.48 10.78 13.26
N SER A 9 -2.52 9.45 13.41
CA SER A 9 -3.29 8.80 14.47
C SER A 9 -2.78 9.07 15.90
N PHE A 10 -1.64 9.73 16.02
CA PHE A 10 -0.95 9.97 17.28
C PHE A 10 -0.63 11.47 17.43
N PRO A 11 -0.67 12.03 18.65
CA PRO A 11 -0.33 13.45 18.89
C PRO A 11 1.12 13.84 18.56
N SER A 12 1.98 12.85 18.32
CA SER A 12 3.39 13.00 17.95
C SER A 12 3.84 11.73 17.22
N ILE A 13 5.15 11.56 17.00
CA ILE A 13 5.73 10.32 16.47
C ILE A 13 5.12 9.08 17.15
N PRO A 14 4.66 8.08 16.36
CA PRO A 14 4.05 6.88 16.90
C PRO A 14 4.90 6.17 17.97
N PRO A 15 4.24 5.51 18.94
CA PRO A 15 4.87 4.57 19.84
C PRO A 15 5.63 3.47 19.10
N ASN A 16 6.70 2.98 19.71
CA ASN A 16 7.42 1.81 19.21
C ASN A 16 6.49 0.58 19.19
N GLY A 17 6.51 -0.16 18.08
CA GLY A 17 5.64 -1.31 17.85
C GLY A 17 4.21 -0.96 17.43
N ALA A 18 3.89 0.32 17.19
CA ALA A 18 2.60 0.70 16.63
C ALA A 18 2.57 0.46 15.11
N LEU A 19 1.50 -0.21 14.66
CA LEU A 19 1.13 -0.39 13.26
C LEU A 19 -0.24 0.26 13.04
N THR A 20 -0.31 1.16 12.07
CA THR A 20 -1.57 1.66 11.53
C THR A 20 -1.47 1.52 10.02
N ALA A 21 -2.36 0.80 9.36
CA ALA A 21 -2.33 0.67 7.91
C ALA A 21 -3.75 0.69 7.35
N SER A 22 -3.94 1.43 6.26
CA SER A 22 -5.19 1.47 5.50
C SER A 22 -4.85 1.37 4.01
N GLY A 23 -5.36 0.35 3.36
CA GLY A 23 -5.10 0.13 1.95
C GLY A 23 -5.75 -1.12 1.39
N THR A 24 -5.06 -1.80 0.48
CA THR A 24 -5.62 -2.93 -0.26
C THR A 24 -5.11 -4.27 0.21
N TRP A 25 -5.88 -5.31 -0.08
CA TRP A 25 -5.45 -6.70 -0.03
C TRP A 25 -5.94 -7.41 -1.30
N LEU A 26 -5.30 -7.13 -2.43
CA LEU A 26 -5.73 -7.68 -3.73
C LEU A 26 -5.08 -9.03 -3.96
N ILE A 27 -5.88 -10.07 -4.19
CA ILE A 27 -5.40 -11.44 -4.48
C ILE A 27 -5.92 -11.90 -5.84
N PRO A 28 -5.25 -12.83 -6.54
CA PRO A 28 -5.78 -13.39 -7.78
C PRO A 28 -7.02 -14.25 -7.51
N ASP A 29 -8.05 -14.14 -8.36
CA ASP A 29 -9.27 -14.95 -8.24
C ASP A 29 -8.97 -16.43 -8.49
N ASN A 30 -8.94 -17.16 -7.38
CA ASN A 30 -8.83 -18.61 -7.32
C ASN A 30 -9.91 -19.20 -6.41
N TRP A 31 -11.06 -18.52 -6.24
CA TRP A 31 -12.00 -18.88 -5.19
C TRP A 31 -12.57 -20.31 -5.35
N ARG A 32 -12.79 -20.75 -6.60
CA ARG A 32 -13.26 -22.11 -6.92
C ARG A 32 -12.15 -23.13 -7.15
N TYR A 33 -10.90 -22.77 -6.87
CA TYR A 33 -9.77 -23.66 -7.09
C TYR A 33 -9.38 -24.39 -5.82
N SER A 34 -9.36 -25.72 -5.90
CA SER A 34 -9.18 -26.61 -4.74
C SER A 34 -7.75 -27.14 -4.58
N GLU A 35 -6.89 -26.97 -5.58
CA GLU A 35 -5.50 -27.44 -5.46
C GLU A 35 -4.65 -26.49 -4.61
N THR A 36 -3.56 -27.03 -4.08
CA THR A 36 -2.58 -26.25 -3.32
C THR A 36 -1.81 -25.32 -4.25
N LEU A 37 -1.94 -24.01 -4.02
CA LEU A 37 -1.24 -22.99 -4.80
C LEU A 37 0.20 -22.76 -4.33
N CYS A 38 0.47 -22.88 -3.03
CA CYS A 38 1.81 -22.64 -2.48
C CYS A 38 2.69 -23.91 -2.54
N PRO A 39 3.85 -23.87 -3.22
CA PRO A 39 4.82 -24.97 -3.23
C PRO A 39 5.39 -25.25 -1.83
N GLU A 40 5.83 -26.49 -1.60
CA GLU A 40 6.62 -26.84 -0.40
C GLU A 40 7.91 -26.03 -0.32
N GLY A 41 8.31 -25.63 0.90
CA GLY A 41 9.48 -24.76 1.11
C GLY A 41 9.15 -23.26 1.10
N THR A 42 7.91 -22.87 0.77
CA THR A 42 7.45 -21.49 0.93
C THR A 42 6.98 -21.24 2.36
N PHE A 43 7.14 -20.01 2.86
CA PHE A 43 6.79 -19.69 4.25
C PHE A 43 5.32 -20.00 4.56
N ALA A 44 4.39 -19.58 3.70
CA ALA A 44 2.97 -19.83 3.91
C ALA A 44 2.66 -21.33 3.94
N ARG A 45 3.25 -22.11 3.02
CA ARG A 45 3.02 -23.56 2.96
C ARG A 45 3.51 -24.27 4.23
N ASP A 46 4.67 -23.87 4.73
CA ASP A 46 5.36 -24.58 5.81
C ASP A 46 4.94 -24.09 7.21
N SER A 47 4.51 -22.83 7.33
CA SER A 47 4.24 -22.18 8.63
C SER A 47 2.78 -21.79 8.86
N LEU A 48 1.95 -21.64 7.82
CA LEU A 48 0.57 -21.16 7.92
C LEU A 48 -0.44 -22.27 7.57
N SER A 49 -0.34 -23.40 8.27
CA SER A 49 -1.15 -24.60 7.99
C SER A 49 -2.67 -24.36 8.04
N GLU A 50 -3.12 -23.39 8.86
CA GLU A 50 -4.50 -22.96 8.98
C GLU A 50 -5.05 -22.26 7.74
N ARG A 51 -4.17 -21.80 6.83
CA ARG A 51 -4.53 -21.22 5.52
C ARG A 51 -4.66 -22.29 4.42
N GLY A 52 -4.35 -23.55 4.74
CA GLY A 52 -4.55 -24.69 3.86
C GLY A 52 -6.02 -25.07 3.66
N PRO A 53 -6.31 -25.99 2.73
CA PRO A 53 -5.36 -26.70 1.88
C PRO A 53 -4.98 -25.96 0.59
N SER A 54 -5.69 -24.89 0.21
CA SER A 54 -5.45 -24.17 -1.05
C SER A 54 -4.39 -23.08 -0.93
N TYR A 55 -4.26 -22.42 0.23
CA TYR A 55 -3.38 -21.27 0.47
C TYR A 55 -3.69 -20.06 -0.44
N ARG A 56 -4.89 -19.99 -1.02
CA ARG A 56 -5.24 -19.00 -2.06
C ARG A 56 -5.13 -17.54 -1.61
N ASP A 57 -5.41 -17.28 -0.35
CA ASP A 57 -5.46 -15.94 0.25
C ASP A 57 -4.09 -15.48 0.78
N VAL A 58 -3.09 -16.35 0.70
CA VAL A 58 -1.68 -16.08 1.00
C VAL A 58 -0.76 -16.42 -0.17
N PHE A 59 -1.31 -16.80 -1.32
CA PHE A 59 -0.52 -17.19 -2.49
C PHE A 59 0.21 -15.97 -3.09
N GLN A 60 -0.56 -14.92 -3.38
CA GLN A 60 -0.07 -13.65 -3.90
C GLN A 60 -1.00 -12.53 -3.45
N THR A 61 -0.42 -11.38 -3.14
CA THR A 61 -1.14 -10.21 -2.65
C THR A 61 -0.51 -8.91 -3.14
N ILE A 62 -1.34 -7.93 -3.49
CA ILE A 62 -0.93 -6.52 -3.50
C ILE A 62 -1.48 -5.89 -2.22
N GLU A 63 -0.56 -5.47 -1.37
CA GLU A 63 -0.80 -4.99 -0.02
C GLU A 63 -0.28 -3.56 0.16
N GLY A 64 -0.27 -3.12 1.41
CA GLY A 64 0.19 -1.80 1.77
C GLY A 64 -0.87 -0.75 1.52
N GLY A 65 -0.44 0.50 1.60
CA GLY A 65 -1.34 1.63 1.72
C GLY A 65 -0.75 2.71 2.60
N VAL A 66 -1.63 3.61 3.06
CA VAL A 66 -1.28 4.72 3.93
C VAL A 66 -1.18 4.21 5.36
N GLY A 67 -0.09 4.53 6.05
CA GLY A 67 0.08 4.06 7.42
C GLY A 67 1.38 4.43 8.12
N HIS A 68 1.46 3.99 9.37
CA HIS A 68 2.69 3.87 10.16
C HIS A 68 3.00 2.39 10.30
N TRP A 69 4.22 2.00 9.95
CA TRP A 69 4.63 0.61 9.97
C TRP A 69 5.65 0.38 11.07
N ASP A 70 5.55 -0.74 11.75
CA ASP A 70 6.47 -1.15 12.83
C ASP A 70 7.95 -1.18 12.36
N GLN A 71 8.18 -1.52 11.09
CA GLN A 71 9.49 -1.60 10.45
C GLN A 71 9.96 -0.30 9.78
N THR A 72 9.23 0.82 9.95
CA THR A 72 9.68 2.12 9.46
C THR A 72 10.99 2.55 10.15
N ARG A 73 12.02 2.84 9.35
CA ARG A 73 13.34 3.31 9.82
C ARG A 73 13.35 4.82 10.09
N PHE A 74 12.47 5.56 9.42
CA PHE A 74 12.29 7.01 9.56
C PHE A 74 10.85 7.34 9.98
N PRO A 75 10.53 7.23 11.28
CA PRO A 75 9.18 7.49 11.76
C PRO A 75 8.81 8.97 11.61
N SER A 76 7.57 9.21 11.21
CA SER A 76 6.97 10.53 10.98
C SER A 76 5.65 10.65 11.75
N GLU A 77 5.21 11.88 12.00
CA GLU A 77 3.87 12.14 12.57
C GLU A 77 2.76 11.92 11.55
N GLN A 78 3.07 12.14 10.27
CA GLN A 78 2.17 11.88 9.16
C GLN A 78 2.37 10.44 8.66
N PRO A 79 1.29 9.73 8.30
CA PRO A 79 1.42 8.41 7.71
C PRO A 79 2.05 8.52 6.33
N LYS A 80 2.71 7.46 5.91
CA LYS A 80 3.35 7.35 4.59
C LYS A 80 2.63 6.33 3.75
N LEU A 81 2.69 6.49 2.43
CA LEU A 81 2.20 5.48 1.50
C LEU A 81 3.34 4.52 1.18
N ARG A 82 3.16 3.23 1.51
CA ARG A 82 4.10 2.16 1.13
C ARG A 82 3.45 1.21 0.14
N LEU A 83 4.23 0.82 -0.86
CA LEU A 83 3.83 -0.15 -1.87
C LEU A 83 4.36 -1.50 -1.43
N ILE A 84 3.47 -2.39 -0.96
CA ILE A 84 3.84 -3.70 -0.43
C ILE A 84 3.18 -4.76 -1.31
N GLY A 85 3.83 -5.91 -1.44
CA GLY A 85 3.21 -7.03 -2.12
C GLY A 85 3.89 -8.33 -1.74
N ASN A 86 3.07 -9.39 -1.73
CA ASN A 86 3.54 -10.73 -1.60
C ASN A 86 3.45 -11.45 -2.94
N VAL A 87 4.59 -11.83 -3.53
CA VAL A 87 4.63 -12.45 -4.87
C VAL A 87 4.76 -13.97 -4.83
N ASP A 88 5.10 -14.54 -3.67
CA ASP A 88 5.58 -15.91 -3.54
C ASP A 88 5.30 -16.58 -2.18
N CYS A 89 4.04 -16.58 -1.76
CA CYS A 89 3.61 -17.32 -0.57
C CYS A 89 4.32 -16.90 0.73
N TYR A 90 4.49 -15.59 0.96
CA TYR A 90 5.17 -15.00 2.13
C TYR A 90 6.62 -15.43 2.30
N THR A 91 7.23 -15.92 1.22
CA THR A 91 8.65 -16.30 1.24
C THR A 91 9.53 -15.07 1.09
N THR A 92 9.14 -14.13 0.22
CA THR A 92 9.87 -12.90 -0.01
C THR A 92 9.00 -11.69 0.26
N ASP A 93 9.43 -10.86 1.20
CA ASP A 93 8.73 -9.61 1.47
C ASP A 93 9.27 -8.48 0.57
N THR A 94 8.45 -8.01 -0.37
CA THR A 94 8.84 -6.95 -1.31
C THR A 94 8.14 -5.65 -0.95
N SER A 95 8.88 -4.53 -0.89
CA SER A 95 8.32 -3.23 -0.56
C SER A 95 9.03 -2.10 -1.30
N ASN A 96 8.30 -1.28 -2.03
CA ASN A 96 8.80 -0.17 -2.84
C ASN A 96 9.82 -0.61 -3.95
N PRO A 97 9.94 0.13 -5.06
CA PRO A 97 10.78 -0.29 -6.18
C PRO A 97 12.25 -0.51 -5.80
N GLY A 98 12.73 -1.75 -5.92
CA GLY A 98 14.11 -2.11 -5.64
C GLY A 98 14.44 -2.38 -4.17
N TRP A 99 13.45 -2.63 -3.31
CA TRP A 99 13.68 -2.85 -1.88
C TRP A 99 12.86 -4.01 -1.31
N ALA A 100 13.45 -4.73 -0.37
CA ALA A 100 12.75 -5.70 0.48
C ALA A 100 12.22 -5.02 1.75
N TRP A 101 11.14 -5.58 2.29
CA TRP A 101 10.51 -5.11 3.52
C TRP A 101 11.35 -5.42 4.77
N SER A 102 11.71 -6.69 4.95
CA SER A 102 12.26 -7.24 6.19
C SER A 102 13.77 -7.56 6.12
N ASN A 103 14.34 -7.68 4.92
CA ASN A 103 15.75 -7.99 4.74
C ASN A 103 16.56 -6.73 4.38
N GLY A 104 17.70 -6.55 5.05
CA GLY A 104 18.53 -5.35 4.90
C GLY A 104 19.39 -5.35 3.64
N GLU A 105 19.30 -6.36 2.77
CA GLU A 105 20.37 -6.69 1.84
C GLU A 105 19.95 -7.02 0.39
N GLU A 106 18.67 -7.24 0.06
CA GLU A 106 18.31 -7.75 -1.27
C GLU A 106 17.37 -6.87 -2.11
N LEU A 107 17.77 -6.67 -3.37
CA LEU A 107 16.89 -6.24 -4.46
C LEU A 107 15.97 -7.42 -4.78
N VAL A 108 14.74 -7.41 -4.25
CA VAL A 108 13.74 -8.40 -4.70
C VAL A 108 13.20 -7.91 -6.05
N PRO A 109 13.43 -8.64 -7.15
CA PRO A 109 12.94 -8.24 -8.45
C PRO A 109 11.41 -8.29 -8.44
N GLY A 110 10.79 -7.17 -8.85
CA GLY A 110 9.41 -7.25 -9.31
C GLY A 110 8.58 -5.98 -9.27
N LEU A 111 8.84 -5.08 -8.33
CA LEU A 111 8.23 -3.76 -8.33
C LEU A 111 9.13 -2.76 -9.05
N VAL A 112 8.64 -2.25 -10.18
CA VAL A 112 9.39 -1.40 -11.12
C VAL A 112 8.87 0.02 -11.06
N GLN A 113 9.78 0.99 -10.95
CA GLN A 113 9.40 2.40 -10.98
C GLN A 113 9.04 2.81 -12.40
N LEU A 114 7.90 3.49 -12.54
CA LEU A 114 7.34 3.95 -13.82
C LEU A 114 7.22 5.47 -13.90
N SER A 115 7.04 6.18 -12.79
CA SER A 115 6.98 7.64 -12.86
C SER A 115 8.35 8.23 -13.16
N ASN A 116 8.40 9.15 -14.13
CA ASN A 116 9.52 10.05 -14.37
C ASN A 116 9.38 11.38 -13.60
N ARG A 117 8.39 11.53 -12.70
CA ARG A 117 8.11 12.80 -12.00
C ARG A 117 8.08 12.67 -10.48
N MET A 118 8.34 11.48 -9.97
CA MET A 118 8.23 11.15 -8.55
C MET A 118 9.34 10.17 -8.18
N ILE A 119 10.02 10.40 -7.06
CA ILE A 119 10.84 9.39 -6.40
C ILE A 119 9.96 8.51 -5.50
N VAL A 120 10.29 7.24 -5.35
CA VAL A 120 9.58 6.33 -4.43
C VAL A 120 10.54 5.92 -3.31
N PRO A 121 10.53 6.61 -2.14
CA PRO A 121 11.44 6.31 -1.05
C PRO A 121 11.20 4.91 -0.47
N PRO A 122 12.26 4.17 -0.05
CA PRO A 122 12.10 2.85 0.55
C PRO A 122 11.29 2.85 1.85
N ASP A 123 11.32 3.93 2.64
CA ASP A 123 10.48 4.08 3.84
C ASP A 123 9.05 4.60 3.54
N GLY A 124 8.71 4.83 2.27
CA GLY A 124 7.39 5.28 1.83
C GLY A 124 7.34 6.72 1.32
N ILE A 125 6.31 7.00 0.52
CA ILE A 125 6.00 8.33 -0.02
C ILE A 125 5.44 9.20 1.10
N THR A 126 6.02 10.39 1.27
CA THR A 126 5.63 11.39 2.27
C THR A 126 4.65 12.40 1.69
N PHE A 127 3.87 13.00 2.59
CA PHE A 127 2.82 13.98 2.27
C PHE A 127 2.97 15.22 3.13
N GLU A 128 2.44 16.35 2.66
CA GLU A 128 2.30 17.54 3.47
C GLU A 128 1.28 17.30 4.60
N PRO A 129 1.52 17.81 5.83
CA PRO A 129 0.60 17.61 6.95
C PRO A 129 -0.80 18.19 6.69
N GLN A 130 -1.79 17.31 6.55
CA GLN A 130 -3.18 17.71 6.35
C GLN A 130 -4.15 16.65 6.87
N ALA A 131 -4.61 16.80 8.11
CA ALA A 131 -5.46 15.83 8.78
C ALA A 131 -6.77 15.57 8.02
N GLY A 132 -7.05 14.30 7.71
CA GLY A 132 -8.27 13.89 7.02
C GLY A 132 -8.29 14.20 5.52
N ALA A 133 -7.22 14.76 4.95
CA ALA A 133 -7.10 14.90 3.50
C ALA A 133 -6.92 13.54 2.83
N LEU A 134 -7.31 13.46 1.57
CA LEU A 134 -7.43 12.23 0.82
C LEU A 134 -6.29 12.03 -0.16
N VAL A 135 -5.84 10.79 -0.34
CA VAL A 135 -5.06 10.36 -1.49
C VAL A 135 -5.82 9.28 -2.25
N GLY A 136 -5.91 9.43 -3.56
CA GLY A 136 -6.49 8.42 -4.44
C GLY A 136 -5.44 7.40 -4.86
N ALA A 137 -5.81 6.12 -4.82
CA ALA A 137 -4.95 5.03 -5.27
C ALA A 137 -5.74 4.08 -6.18
N ALA A 138 -5.09 3.59 -7.22
CA ALA A 138 -5.63 2.53 -8.08
C ALA A 138 -4.53 1.56 -8.49
N TRP A 139 -4.80 0.26 -8.36
CA TRP A 139 -4.01 -0.78 -8.99
C TRP A 139 -4.76 -1.26 -10.24
N LEU A 140 -4.22 -0.93 -11.41
CA LEU A 140 -4.80 -1.28 -12.70
C LEU A 140 -3.86 -2.23 -13.46
N ALA A 141 -4.38 -3.36 -13.93
CA ALA A 141 -3.60 -4.27 -14.76
C ALA A 141 -3.44 -3.67 -16.17
N LEU A 142 -2.18 -3.47 -16.59
CA LEU A 142 -1.82 -2.98 -17.92
C LEU A 142 -1.02 -4.04 -18.70
N PRO A 143 -1.21 -4.17 -20.03
CA PRO A 143 -0.43 -5.10 -20.86
C PRO A 143 0.90 -4.48 -21.30
N LEU A 144 1.81 -4.20 -20.35
CA LEU A 144 3.09 -3.51 -20.65
C LEU A 144 4.12 -4.43 -21.34
N SER A 145 3.90 -5.74 -21.30
CA SER A 145 4.71 -6.75 -21.96
C SER A 145 3.82 -7.83 -22.58
N GLU A 146 4.34 -8.49 -23.62
CA GLU A 146 3.70 -9.66 -24.23
C GLU A 146 3.92 -10.91 -23.36
N PRO A 147 2.95 -11.84 -23.30
CA PRO A 147 3.18 -13.15 -22.72
C PRO A 147 4.34 -13.87 -23.41
N TYR A 148 5.12 -14.61 -22.64
CA TYR A 148 6.20 -15.42 -23.18
C TYR A 148 6.47 -16.65 -22.31
N GLU A 149 7.19 -17.61 -22.89
CA GLU A 149 7.68 -18.79 -22.18
C GLU A 149 9.20 -18.68 -21.99
N ARG A 150 9.68 -19.04 -20.80
CA ARG A 150 11.11 -19.19 -20.51
C ARG A 150 11.29 -20.42 -19.63
N ASP A 151 12.06 -21.40 -20.11
CA ASP A 151 12.38 -22.62 -19.36
C ASP A 151 11.14 -23.36 -18.82
N GLY A 152 10.06 -23.40 -19.61
CA GLY A 152 8.78 -24.03 -19.22
C GLY A 152 7.91 -23.19 -18.27
N LEU A 153 8.38 -22.02 -17.83
CA LEU A 153 7.59 -21.04 -17.11
C LEU A 153 6.85 -20.13 -18.09
N LEU A 154 5.52 -20.10 -17.98
CA LEU A 154 4.66 -19.20 -18.75
C LEU A 154 4.42 -17.91 -17.96
N VAL A 155 4.84 -16.80 -18.55
CA VAL A 155 4.70 -15.46 -18.00
C VAL A 155 3.52 -14.77 -18.66
N GLY A 156 2.59 -14.27 -17.84
CA GLY A 156 1.40 -13.55 -18.30
C GLY A 156 1.68 -12.12 -18.76
N ASP A 157 0.62 -11.33 -18.90
CA ASP A 157 0.67 -9.97 -19.45
C ASP A 157 0.18 -8.88 -18.47
N LYS A 158 -0.29 -9.24 -17.28
CA LYS A 158 -0.84 -8.25 -16.34
C LYS A 158 0.25 -7.63 -15.49
N SER A 159 0.64 -6.43 -15.91
CA SER A 159 1.47 -5.54 -15.11
C SER A 159 0.57 -4.69 -14.20
N TRP A 160 0.45 -5.06 -12.93
CA TRP A 160 -0.40 -4.34 -11.97
C TRP A 160 0.26 -3.01 -11.60
N THR A 161 -0.31 -1.91 -12.11
CA THR A 161 0.27 -0.57 -12.08
C THR A 161 -0.46 0.31 -11.08
N LEU A 162 0.29 0.93 -10.17
CA LEU A 162 -0.20 1.93 -9.23
C LEU A 162 -0.37 3.27 -9.95
N PHE A 163 -1.57 3.83 -9.86
CA PHE A 163 -1.87 5.22 -10.15
C PHE A 163 -2.18 5.96 -8.85
N LEU A 164 -1.64 7.16 -8.69
CA LEU A 164 -1.96 8.05 -7.58
C LEU A 164 -2.68 9.31 -8.06
N GLU A 165 -3.55 9.80 -7.19
CA GLU A 165 -4.24 11.09 -7.30
C GLU A 165 -4.06 11.88 -6.01
N SER A 166 -3.39 13.03 -6.09
CA SER A 166 -3.18 13.99 -5.02
C SER A 166 -3.38 15.41 -5.56
N ALA A 167 -3.37 16.42 -4.70
CA ALA A 167 -3.56 17.81 -5.10
C ALA A 167 -2.47 18.34 -6.05
N ASN A 168 -1.25 17.77 -6.00
CA ASN A 168 -0.10 18.19 -6.80
C ASN A 168 0.49 17.07 -7.69
N PHE A 169 -0.05 15.85 -7.65
CA PHE A 169 0.39 14.73 -8.49
C PHE A 169 -0.78 13.89 -9.00
N ARG A 170 -0.71 13.55 -10.28
CA ARG A 170 -1.60 12.59 -10.95
C ARG A 170 -0.79 11.75 -11.93
N GLY A 171 -0.99 10.44 -11.89
CA GLY A 171 -0.47 9.52 -12.90
C GLY A 171 0.09 8.20 -12.34
N PRO A 172 0.72 7.41 -13.22
CA PRO A 172 1.34 6.14 -12.82
C PRO A 172 2.59 6.37 -11.97
N VAL A 173 2.84 5.46 -11.02
CA VAL A 173 3.97 5.52 -10.08
C VAL A 173 4.94 4.35 -10.28
N ALA A 174 4.43 3.13 -10.15
CA ALA A 174 5.20 1.89 -10.23
C ALA A 174 4.28 0.74 -10.66
N TYR A 175 4.84 -0.38 -11.07
CA TYR A 175 4.06 -1.59 -11.37
C TYR A 175 4.78 -2.86 -10.95
N TRP A 176 3.99 -3.88 -10.63
CA TRP A 176 4.47 -5.26 -10.46
C TRP A 176 4.60 -5.94 -11.81
N THR A 177 5.77 -6.49 -12.11
CA THR A 177 5.99 -7.16 -13.40
C THR A 177 5.33 -8.54 -13.42
N PRO A 178 4.88 -9.03 -14.58
CA PRO A 178 4.34 -10.38 -14.72
C PRO A 178 5.26 -11.46 -14.17
N GLU A 179 6.57 -11.34 -14.40
CA GLU A 179 7.61 -12.28 -13.97
C GLU A 179 7.67 -12.46 -12.45
N SER A 180 7.34 -11.40 -11.71
CA SER A 180 7.33 -11.42 -10.24
C SER A 180 6.32 -12.43 -9.74
N TRP A 181 5.14 -12.41 -10.36
CA TRP A 181 4.03 -13.31 -10.06
C TRP A 181 4.29 -14.72 -10.59
N SER A 182 4.86 -14.87 -11.78
CA SER A 182 5.05 -16.22 -12.34
C SER A 182 6.13 -17.01 -11.60
N ARG A 183 7.13 -16.34 -11.01
CA ARG A 183 8.31 -16.99 -10.40
C ARG A 183 7.97 -18.11 -9.41
N VAL A 184 7.02 -17.89 -8.49
CA VAL A 184 6.62 -18.89 -7.48
C VAL A 184 6.02 -20.15 -8.10
N THR A 185 5.54 -20.06 -9.35
CA THR A 185 4.90 -21.17 -10.05
C THR A 185 5.90 -22.10 -10.75
N ALA A 186 7.18 -21.73 -10.76
CA ALA A 186 8.24 -22.54 -11.34
C ALA A 186 8.29 -23.91 -10.67
N ASN A 187 8.18 -24.97 -11.47
CA ASN A 187 8.17 -26.37 -11.00
C ASN A 187 7.00 -26.74 -10.07
N HIS A 188 5.93 -25.96 -10.02
CA HIS A 188 4.73 -26.27 -9.23
C HIS A 188 3.46 -26.23 -10.11
N PRO A 189 3.15 -27.31 -10.85
CA PRO A 189 2.06 -27.33 -11.84
C PRO A 189 0.69 -26.81 -11.36
N PRO A 190 0.22 -27.08 -10.13
CA PRO A 190 -1.06 -26.55 -9.65
C PRO A 190 -1.17 -25.02 -9.66
N SER A 191 -0.04 -24.32 -9.58
CA SER A 191 -0.02 -22.84 -9.54
C SER A 191 0.09 -22.18 -10.91
N GLN A 192 0.33 -22.93 -11.98
CA GLN A 192 0.42 -22.36 -13.33
C GLN A 192 -0.89 -21.67 -13.73
N PHE A 193 -0.78 -20.48 -14.34
CA PHE A 193 -1.91 -19.62 -14.71
C PHE A 193 -2.79 -19.14 -13.54
N ARG A 194 -2.34 -19.32 -12.29
CA ARG A 194 -3.09 -18.92 -11.09
C ARG A 194 -2.63 -17.59 -10.51
N GLY A 195 -1.51 -17.06 -10.98
CA GLY A 195 -0.93 -15.80 -10.52
C GLY A 195 -1.65 -14.55 -11.02
N MET A 196 -1.29 -13.41 -10.42
CA MET A 196 -1.80 -12.09 -10.76
C MET A 196 -1.40 -11.62 -12.17
N ASP A 197 -0.38 -12.23 -12.77
CA ASP A 197 -0.02 -12.02 -14.17
C ASP A 197 -1.06 -12.59 -15.17
N HIS A 198 -1.87 -13.57 -14.73
CA HIS A 198 -2.89 -14.23 -15.55
C HIS A 198 -4.31 -13.88 -15.13
N ARG A 199 -4.58 -13.86 -13.83
CA ARG A 199 -5.94 -13.80 -13.27
C ARG A 199 -6.39 -12.36 -13.00
N PRO A 200 -7.71 -12.09 -13.06
CA PRO A 200 -8.27 -10.91 -12.41
C PRO A 200 -8.13 -11.03 -10.87
N ILE A 201 -8.37 -9.94 -10.17
CA ILE A 201 -8.46 -9.97 -8.70
C ILE A 201 -9.74 -10.65 -8.23
N ASP A 202 -9.68 -11.24 -7.04
CA ASP A 202 -10.86 -11.66 -6.29
C ASP A 202 -11.60 -10.40 -5.77
N THR A 203 -12.83 -10.21 -6.21
CA THR A 203 -13.68 -9.07 -5.81
C THR A 203 -14.62 -9.38 -4.65
N GLU A 204 -14.50 -10.55 -4.02
CA GLU A 204 -15.33 -10.97 -2.90
C GLU A 204 -14.53 -11.04 -1.59
N TYR A 205 -13.21 -11.24 -1.65
CA TYR A 205 -12.37 -11.40 -0.47
C TYR A 205 -11.61 -10.12 -0.06
N ARG A 206 -12.04 -9.51 1.05
CA ARG A 206 -11.28 -8.53 1.88
C ARG A 206 -10.47 -7.48 1.12
N ILE A 207 -11.04 -6.84 0.10
CA ILE A 207 -10.33 -5.96 -0.84
C ILE A 207 -9.64 -4.78 -0.15
N PHE A 208 -10.26 -4.25 0.91
CA PHE A 208 -9.70 -3.21 1.76
C PHE A 208 -9.46 -3.74 3.16
N ALA A 209 -8.34 -3.35 3.73
CA ALA A 209 -7.98 -3.66 5.09
C ALA A 209 -7.55 -2.39 5.80
N ALA A 210 -8.12 -2.18 6.99
CA ALA A 210 -7.57 -1.28 8.00
C ALA A 210 -7.01 -2.16 9.12
N HIS A 211 -5.73 -2.03 9.41
CA HIS A 211 -5.02 -2.80 10.43
C HIS A 211 -4.48 -1.84 11.50
N LEU A 212 -4.73 -2.19 12.75
CA LEU A 212 -4.25 -1.50 13.94
C LEU A 212 -3.61 -2.52 14.90
N ASP A 213 -2.30 -2.45 15.10
CA ASP A 213 -1.60 -3.14 16.20
C ASP A 213 -0.92 -2.09 17.08
N LEU A 214 -1.06 -2.25 18.40
CA LEU A 214 -0.61 -1.25 19.36
C LEU A 214 0.10 -1.91 20.54
N PRO A 215 1.15 -1.28 21.07
CA PRO A 215 1.68 -1.69 22.37
C PRO A 215 0.65 -1.42 23.46
N SER A 216 0.70 -2.20 24.52
CA SER A 216 -0.08 -1.97 25.73
C SER A 216 0.79 -2.03 26.98
N VAL A 217 0.32 -1.41 28.06
CA VAL A 217 0.84 -1.62 29.41
C VAL A 217 -0.27 -2.14 30.29
N SER A 218 0.02 -3.19 31.06
CA SER A 218 -0.98 -3.90 31.85
C SER A 218 -0.66 -3.88 33.33
N THR A 219 -1.69 -3.98 34.16
CA THR A 219 -1.55 -4.14 35.62
C THR A 219 -2.68 -4.98 36.17
N ASN A 220 -2.45 -5.59 37.34
CA ASN A 220 -3.48 -6.28 38.10
C ASN A 220 -3.73 -5.48 39.40
N GLU A 221 -4.98 -5.10 39.64
CA GLU A 221 -5.38 -4.43 40.88
C GLU A 221 -6.73 -4.99 41.35
N ASN A 222 -6.81 -5.39 42.62
CA ASN A 222 -7.98 -6.02 43.24
C ASN A 222 -8.47 -7.27 42.48
N GLU A 223 -7.54 -8.16 42.13
CA GLU A 223 -7.83 -9.42 41.41
C GLU A 223 -8.52 -9.21 40.05
N ARG A 224 -8.26 -8.06 39.41
CA ARG A 224 -8.76 -7.73 38.08
C ARG A 224 -7.62 -7.22 37.21
N ASP A 225 -7.56 -7.71 35.98
CA ASP A 225 -6.60 -7.21 35.00
C ASP A 225 -7.10 -5.93 34.31
N TRP A 226 -6.14 -5.09 33.97
CA TRP A 226 -6.35 -3.82 33.29
C TRP A 226 -5.24 -3.62 32.28
N PHE A 227 -5.54 -2.96 31.18
CA PHE A 227 -4.51 -2.47 30.28
C PHE A 227 -4.82 -1.08 29.75
N ARG A 228 -3.76 -0.43 29.28
CA ARG A 228 -3.81 0.85 28.59
C ARG A 228 -3.08 0.73 27.26
N ILE A 229 -3.61 1.37 26.23
CA ILE A 229 -2.95 1.62 24.94
C ILE A 229 -2.54 3.09 24.82
N PRO A 230 -1.65 3.44 23.89
CA PRO A 230 -1.40 4.83 23.51
C PRO A 230 -2.70 5.54 23.14
N GLN A 231 -2.77 6.85 23.42
CA GLN A 231 -3.88 7.66 22.94
C GLN A 231 -3.84 7.71 21.41
N ILE A 232 -5.00 7.45 20.80
CA ILE A 232 -5.20 7.47 19.36
C ILE A 232 -6.30 8.45 19.04
N GLU A 233 -6.03 9.29 18.05
CA GLU A 233 -6.94 10.30 17.56
C GLU A 233 -7.22 10.09 16.07
N PHE A 234 -8.44 10.38 15.66
CA PHE A 234 -8.85 10.31 14.27
C PHE A 234 -9.33 11.69 13.81
N PRO A 235 -9.09 12.07 12.55
CA PRO A 235 -9.69 13.29 12.01
C PRO A 235 -11.21 13.11 11.92
N VAL A 236 -11.94 14.11 12.42
CA VAL A 236 -13.41 14.11 12.46
C VAL A 236 -13.95 15.28 11.66
N ASP A 237 -14.86 15.01 10.74
CA ASP A 237 -15.53 16.04 9.95
C ASP A 237 -16.67 16.72 10.73
N GLY A 238 -17.32 17.72 10.10
CA GLY A 238 -18.42 18.46 10.72
C GLY A 238 -19.66 17.61 11.08
N GLN A 239 -19.75 16.38 10.59
CA GLN A 239 -20.81 15.41 10.86
C GLN A 239 -20.40 14.36 11.92
N GLY A 240 -19.18 14.44 12.46
CA GLY A 240 -18.70 13.44 13.40
C GLY A 240 -18.11 12.20 12.73
N ARG A 241 -17.71 12.27 11.46
CA ARG A 241 -17.23 11.11 10.69
C ARG A 241 -15.72 11.15 10.52
N THR A 242 -15.09 9.99 10.65
CA THR A 242 -13.76 9.70 10.11
C THR A 242 -13.93 8.79 8.91
N ILE A 243 -13.51 9.25 7.73
CA ILE A 243 -13.58 8.46 6.51
C ILE A 243 -12.36 7.55 6.44
N PHE A 244 -12.59 6.24 6.24
CA PHE A 244 -11.53 5.29 5.96
C PHE A 244 -11.23 5.19 4.47
N HIS A 245 -12.25 4.78 3.71
CA HIS A 245 -12.20 4.77 2.27
C HIS A 245 -13.49 5.34 1.69
N GLN A 246 -13.39 5.92 0.49
CA GLN A 246 -14.53 6.36 -0.29
C GLN A 246 -14.31 6.15 -1.80
N ASP A 247 -15.39 6.22 -2.55
CA ASP A 247 -15.43 6.15 -4.03
C ASP A 247 -14.76 4.90 -4.60
N VAL A 248 -15.03 3.75 -3.98
CA VAL A 248 -14.48 2.47 -4.45
C VAL A 248 -15.01 2.13 -5.84
N THR A 249 -14.09 1.99 -6.79
CA THR A 249 -14.40 1.68 -8.19
C THR A 249 -13.60 0.48 -8.67
N PHE A 250 -14.27 -0.54 -9.21
CA PHE A 250 -13.66 -1.62 -9.97
C PHE A 250 -13.60 -1.30 -11.46
N TYR A 251 -12.57 -1.84 -12.11
CA TYR A 251 -12.24 -1.58 -13.50
C TYR A 251 -12.29 -2.91 -14.24
N GLY A 252 -13.29 -3.06 -15.11
CA GLY A 252 -13.32 -4.14 -16.08
C GLY A 252 -12.19 -4.01 -17.10
N LYS A 253 -11.90 -5.09 -17.83
CA LYS A 253 -10.83 -5.13 -18.84
C LYS A 253 -10.96 -4.02 -19.90
N GLY A 254 -12.19 -3.70 -20.32
CA GLY A 254 -12.48 -2.63 -21.28
C GLY A 254 -12.19 -1.21 -20.76
N ALA A 255 -12.06 -1.03 -19.45
CA ALA A 255 -11.89 0.30 -18.84
C ALA A 255 -10.54 0.94 -19.22
N VAL A 256 -9.48 0.14 -19.34
CA VAL A 256 -8.14 0.64 -19.70
C VAL A 256 -7.26 -0.42 -20.36
N TYR A 257 -7.32 -1.69 -19.93
CA TYR A 257 -6.42 -2.73 -20.41
C TYR A 257 -6.53 -2.90 -21.93
N ASP A 258 -7.75 -3.02 -22.46
CA ASP A 258 -7.98 -3.22 -23.91
C ASP A 258 -7.56 -2.01 -24.73
N GLN A 259 -7.83 -0.82 -24.21
CA GLN A 259 -7.44 0.44 -24.86
C GLN A 259 -5.92 0.58 -24.92
N VAL A 260 -5.20 0.21 -23.85
CA VAL A 260 -3.73 0.20 -23.84
C VAL A 260 -3.21 -0.86 -24.81
N LYS A 261 -3.79 -2.06 -24.84
CA LYS A 261 -3.40 -3.11 -25.79
C LYS A 261 -3.49 -2.63 -27.24
N ASP A 262 -4.64 -2.09 -27.63
CA ASP A 262 -4.85 -1.55 -28.98
C ASP A 262 -3.90 -0.38 -29.27
N ALA A 263 -3.62 0.45 -28.26
CA ALA A 263 -2.66 1.54 -28.39
C ALA A 263 -1.24 1.03 -28.64
N LEU A 264 -0.82 -0.07 -28.00
CA LEU A 264 0.51 -0.66 -28.22
C LEU A 264 0.70 -1.22 -29.63
N ASP A 265 -0.39 -1.58 -30.33
CA ASP A 265 -0.40 -1.98 -31.74
C ASP A 265 -0.42 -0.81 -32.75
N GLY A 266 -0.25 0.43 -32.28
CA GLY A 266 -0.05 1.61 -33.14
C GLY A 266 -1.02 2.78 -32.90
N GLY A 267 -1.92 2.67 -31.93
CA GLY A 267 -2.83 3.75 -31.50
C GLY A 267 -2.20 4.77 -30.54
N GLN A 268 -3.00 5.72 -30.06
CA GLN A 268 -2.64 6.63 -28.96
C GLN A 268 -3.03 5.99 -27.61
N LEU A 269 -2.24 6.23 -26.57
CA LEU A 269 -2.60 5.76 -25.23
C LEU A 269 -3.88 6.47 -24.74
N PRO A 270 -4.78 5.78 -24.03
CA PRO A 270 -5.99 6.39 -23.51
C PRO A 270 -5.66 7.47 -22.47
N LEU A 271 -6.32 8.63 -22.53
CA LEU A 271 -6.17 9.67 -21.50
C LEU A 271 -7.21 9.55 -20.38
N THR A 272 -8.23 8.72 -20.57
CA THR A 272 -9.29 8.47 -19.61
C THR A 272 -9.65 7.00 -19.63
N VAL A 273 -10.36 6.52 -18.62
CA VAL A 273 -10.98 5.19 -18.66
C VAL A 273 -12.30 5.20 -19.42
N ASP A 274 -12.71 4.04 -19.95
CA ASP A 274 -14.07 3.85 -20.46
C ASP A 274 -15.05 3.67 -19.29
N PRO A 275 -15.97 4.63 -19.05
CA PRO A 275 -16.88 4.58 -17.92
C PRO A 275 -17.87 3.42 -18.00
N SER A 276 -18.15 2.87 -19.18
CA SER A 276 -19.05 1.72 -19.34
C SER A 276 -18.49 0.42 -18.75
N SER A 277 -17.18 0.39 -18.52
CA SER A 277 -16.45 -0.74 -17.91
C SER A 277 -16.08 -0.47 -16.45
N LEU A 278 -16.65 0.55 -15.82
CA LEU A 278 -16.48 0.83 -14.40
C LEU A 278 -17.65 0.25 -13.60
N MET A 279 -17.36 -0.20 -12.39
CA MET A 279 -18.35 -0.67 -11.45
C MET A 279 -18.10 -0.05 -10.09
N HIS A 280 -19.09 0.65 -9.55
CA HIS A 280 -19.08 1.07 -8.14
C HIS A 280 -19.28 -0.15 -7.25
N ALA A 281 -18.52 -0.23 -6.16
CA ALA A 281 -18.65 -1.29 -5.18
C ALA A 281 -19.23 -0.70 -3.89
N PRO A 282 -20.47 -1.07 -3.51
CA PRO A 282 -21.04 -0.57 -2.27
C PRO A 282 -20.26 -1.15 -1.08
N LEU A 283 -19.75 -0.25 -0.24
CA LEU A 283 -19.06 -0.60 1.00
C LEU A 283 -20.13 -0.91 2.05
N GLN A 284 -20.56 -2.18 2.18
CA GLN A 284 -21.72 -2.55 3.01
C GLN A 284 -21.46 -3.68 4.01
N THR A 285 -20.33 -4.38 3.90
CA THR A 285 -20.02 -5.53 4.77
C THR A 285 -18.75 -5.23 5.54
N HIS A 286 -18.91 -4.57 6.68
CA HIS A 286 -17.80 -4.27 7.56
C HIS A 286 -17.89 -5.13 8.83
N ARG A 287 -16.78 -5.79 9.16
CA ARG A 287 -16.57 -6.38 10.48
C ARG A 287 -15.32 -5.74 11.04
N TRP A 288 -15.46 -5.09 12.18
CA TRP A 288 -14.32 -4.77 13.01
C TRP A 288 -14.41 -5.61 14.28
N GLY A 289 -13.26 -6.03 14.76
CA GLY A 289 -13.09 -6.73 16.02
C GLY A 289 -11.73 -6.35 16.54
N LEU A 290 -11.68 -5.91 17.79
CA LEU A 290 -10.43 -5.59 18.47
C LEU A 290 -10.27 -6.60 19.60
N GLN A 291 -9.04 -7.07 19.79
CA GLN A 291 -8.73 -8.00 20.85
C GLN A 291 -7.42 -7.62 21.53
N SER A 292 -7.27 -8.04 22.77
CA SER A 292 -6.01 -7.99 23.50
C SER A 292 -5.86 -9.27 24.31
N ASP A 293 -4.68 -9.89 24.24
CA ASP A 293 -4.36 -11.17 24.90
C ASP A 293 -5.43 -12.26 24.67
N GLY A 294 -5.96 -12.32 23.44
CA GLY A 294 -6.94 -13.32 23.00
C GLY A 294 -8.38 -13.09 23.49
N LYS A 295 -8.66 -11.98 24.19
CA LYS A 295 -10.00 -11.57 24.60
C LYS A 295 -10.51 -10.39 23.76
N GLU A 296 -11.80 -10.40 23.44
CA GLU A 296 -12.45 -9.35 22.65
C GLU A 296 -12.65 -8.06 23.46
N ILE A 297 -12.56 -6.91 22.80
CA ILE A 297 -12.94 -5.60 23.34
C ILE A 297 -14.37 -5.30 22.92
N VAL A 298 -15.27 -5.17 23.90
CA VAL A 298 -16.71 -4.92 23.69
C VAL A 298 -17.13 -3.57 24.25
N GLY A 299 -18.32 -3.08 23.87
CA GLY A 299 -18.88 -1.85 24.45
C GLY A 299 -18.30 -0.55 23.86
N LEU A 300 -17.61 -0.65 22.71
CA LEU A 300 -17.02 0.47 21.97
C LEU A 300 -18.08 1.36 21.32
N GLU A 301 -19.25 0.83 20.99
CA GLU A 301 -20.37 1.52 20.35
C GLU A 301 -20.88 2.73 21.15
N ARG A 302 -20.55 2.81 22.44
CA ARG A 302 -20.81 3.97 23.31
C ARG A 302 -19.93 5.17 22.98
N PHE A 303 -18.76 4.93 22.39
CA PHE A 303 -17.72 5.93 22.08
C PHE A 303 -17.58 6.14 20.58
N VAL A 304 -17.70 5.08 19.80
CA VAL A 304 -17.50 5.10 18.36
C VAL A 304 -18.20 3.90 17.71
N ALA A 305 -18.87 4.14 16.59
CA ALA A 305 -19.48 3.10 15.77
C ALA A 305 -18.75 3.01 14.43
N LEU A 306 -18.67 1.79 13.89
CA LEU A 306 -18.29 1.59 12.50
C LEU A 306 -19.52 1.78 11.64
N GLU A 307 -19.45 2.65 10.64
CA GLU A 307 -20.60 3.03 9.81
C GLU A 307 -20.20 3.09 8.33
N ASP A 308 -21.20 2.90 7.48
CA ASP A 308 -21.15 3.22 6.06
C ASP A 308 -22.17 4.29 5.72
N TRP A 309 -21.90 5.03 4.65
CA TRP A 309 -22.72 6.15 4.25
C TRP A 309 -23.06 6.04 2.77
N ASP A 310 -24.27 6.52 2.46
CA ASP A 310 -24.79 6.68 1.10
C ASP A 310 -24.70 8.14 0.65
N THR A 311 -24.71 8.34 -0.66
CA THR A 311 -25.10 9.60 -1.31
C THR A 311 -26.34 9.36 -2.15
N ASP A 312 -26.96 10.44 -2.64
CA ASP A 312 -28.10 10.34 -3.57
C ASP A 312 -27.76 9.55 -4.85
N GLU A 313 -26.47 9.46 -5.22
CA GLU A 313 -26.00 8.83 -6.46
C GLU A 313 -25.32 7.47 -6.25
N LYS A 314 -24.85 7.19 -5.04
CA LYS A 314 -24.02 6.01 -4.73
C LYS A 314 -24.33 5.47 -3.34
N GLU A 315 -24.80 4.23 -3.31
CA GLU A 315 -24.93 3.41 -2.11
C GLU A 315 -23.55 2.96 -1.61
N GLY A 316 -23.31 3.01 -0.30
CA GLY A 316 -22.02 2.68 0.33
C GLY A 316 -20.85 3.45 -0.31
N TRP A 317 -21.00 4.76 -0.50
CA TRP A 317 -19.97 5.59 -1.15
C TRP A 317 -18.71 5.72 -0.29
N ALA A 318 -18.86 5.66 1.03
CA ALA A 318 -17.78 5.74 2.00
C ALA A 318 -18.09 4.92 3.25
N TRP A 319 -17.04 4.54 3.98
CA TRP A 319 -17.16 3.89 5.30
C TRP A 319 -16.08 4.40 6.25
N GLY A 320 -16.29 4.20 7.55
CA GLY A 320 -15.32 4.54 8.58
C GLY A 320 -15.93 4.61 9.97
N LEU A 321 -15.49 5.57 10.77
CA LEU A 321 -15.91 5.71 12.18
C LEU A 321 -16.88 6.88 12.36
N GLN A 322 -17.96 6.64 13.10
CA GLN A 322 -18.90 7.64 13.56
C GLN A 322 -18.69 7.91 15.05
N TRP A 323 -18.43 9.18 15.38
CA TRP A 323 -18.16 9.66 16.73
C TRP A 323 -19.38 10.43 17.26
N PRO A 324 -20.12 9.90 18.25
CA PRO A 324 -21.30 10.58 18.80
C PRO A 324 -20.97 11.94 19.43
N ASP A 325 -19.81 12.06 20.07
CA ASP A 325 -19.33 13.29 20.71
C ASP A 325 -18.46 14.16 19.78
N ARG A 326 -18.14 13.66 18.58
CA ARG A 326 -17.25 14.26 17.58
C ARG A 326 -15.83 14.53 18.08
N SER A 327 -15.37 13.81 19.12
CA SER A 327 -14.03 14.02 19.68
C SER A 327 -12.92 13.44 18.80
N GLY A 328 -13.20 12.32 18.14
CA GLY A 328 -12.18 11.56 17.40
C GLY A 328 -11.21 10.81 18.31
N VAL A 329 -11.44 10.79 19.63
CA VAL A 329 -10.52 10.21 20.61
C VAL A 329 -10.93 8.78 20.92
N PHE A 330 -10.08 7.82 20.57
CA PHE A 330 -10.34 6.41 20.83
C PHE A 330 -10.11 6.05 22.31
N PRO A 331 -10.98 5.21 22.93
CA PRO A 331 -10.77 4.76 24.31
C PRO A 331 -9.38 4.14 24.52
N SER A 332 -8.67 4.59 25.55
CA SER A 332 -7.29 4.16 25.81
C SER A 332 -7.13 3.23 27.02
N TYR A 333 -8.17 3.09 27.86
CA TYR A 333 -8.12 2.34 29.12
C TYR A 333 -9.18 1.25 29.11
N PHE A 334 -8.78 0.05 29.53
CA PHE A 334 -9.62 -1.12 29.48
C PHE A 334 -9.53 -1.92 30.79
N LYS A 335 -10.67 -2.43 31.22
CA LYS A 335 -10.79 -3.31 32.39
C LYS A 335 -11.28 -4.68 31.96
N GLU A 336 -10.78 -5.71 32.62
CA GLU A 336 -11.27 -7.07 32.44
C GLU A 336 -12.69 -7.20 33.01
N SER A 337 -13.56 -7.86 32.26
CA SER A 337 -14.91 -8.20 32.68
C SER A 337 -15.29 -9.58 32.16
N GLY A 338 -14.93 -10.63 32.90
CA GLY A 338 -15.10 -12.02 32.45
C GLY A 338 -14.08 -12.35 31.35
N ASP A 339 -14.54 -12.88 30.23
CA ASP A 339 -13.69 -13.21 29.08
C ASP A 339 -13.57 -12.06 28.06
N GLU A 340 -13.95 -10.84 28.45
CA GLU A 340 -13.99 -9.65 27.61
C GLU A 340 -13.24 -8.48 28.26
N TRP A 341 -12.87 -7.51 27.42
CA TRP A 341 -12.35 -6.21 27.81
C TRP A 341 -13.40 -5.13 27.62
N GLN A 342 -13.52 -4.22 28.59
CA GLN A 342 -14.45 -3.09 28.52
C GLN A 342 -13.70 -1.75 28.58
N PRO A 343 -13.98 -0.80 27.68
CA PRO A 343 -13.43 0.55 27.76
C PRO A 343 -13.98 1.27 29.00
N VAL A 344 -13.11 2.05 29.63
CA VAL A 344 -13.39 2.86 30.82
C VAL A 344 -12.71 4.21 30.74
N ASP A 345 -13.19 5.17 31.53
CA ASP A 345 -12.51 6.45 31.70
C ASP A 345 -11.20 6.28 32.47
N ALA A 346 -10.22 7.14 32.15
CA ALA A 346 -8.92 7.14 32.82
C ALA A 346 -9.06 7.27 34.35
N SER A 347 -10.05 8.05 34.83
CA SER A 347 -10.31 8.24 36.27
C SER A 347 -10.78 6.99 37.01
N GLU A 348 -11.28 5.98 36.28
CA GLU A 348 -11.69 4.68 36.86
C GLU A 348 -10.56 3.64 36.83
N SER A 349 -9.44 3.96 36.17
CA SER A 349 -8.31 3.03 35.99
C SER A 349 -7.30 3.10 37.15
N PRO A 350 -6.55 2.01 37.41
CA PRO A 350 -5.47 2.02 38.39
C PRO A 350 -4.45 3.15 38.16
N SER A 351 -3.98 3.78 39.24
CA SER A 351 -3.03 4.90 39.16
C SER A 351 -1.73 4.56 38.42
N GLN A 352 -1.32 3.29 38.44
CA GLN A 352 -0.16 2.74 37.73
C GLN A 352 -0.30 2.86 36.20
N LEU A 353 -1.53 2.85 35.66
CA LEU A 353 -1.80 3.04 34.23
C LEU A 353 -1.90 4.52 33.83
N GLN A 354 -2.07 5.43 34.79
CA GLN A 354 -2.25 6.86 34.53
C GLN A 354 -0.94 7.63 34.33
N ILE A 355 0.20 6.93 34.22
CA ILE A 355 1.52 7.55 34.01
C ILE A 355 1.54 8.29 32.65
N PRO A 356 2.05 9.54 32.54
CA PRO A 356 1.90 10.35 31.32
C PRO A 356 2.55 9.83 30.03
N ALA A 357 3.61 9.01 30.12
CA ALA A 357 4.35 8.54 28.93
C ALA A 357 4.86 7.10 29.11
N PRO A 358 3.97 6.09 29.19
CA PRO A 358 4.38 4.71 29.41
C PRO A 358 4.91 4.05 28.12
N PHE A 359 4.74 4.69 26.96
CA PHE A 359 5.12 4.16 25.66
C PHE A 359 6.33 4.91 25.10
N ALA A 360 7.42 4.20 24.87
CA ALA A 360 8.58 4.75 24.17
C ALA A 360 8.23 5.03 22.70
N ARG A 361 8.76 6.12 22.14
CA ARG A 361 8.57 6.48 20.73
C ARG A 361 9.47 5.65 19.82
N SER A 362 9.04 5.45 18.58
CA SER A 362 9.89 4.88 17.54
C SER A 362 11.13 5.74 17.30
N ALA A 363 12.29 5.10 17.20
CA ALA A 363 13.58 5.77 16.97
C ALA A 363 14.03 5.62 15.51
N ARG A 364 14.76 6.62 15.00
CA ARG A 364 15.38 6.55 13.67
C ARG A 364 16.47 5.48 13.63
N GLN A 365 16.57 4.78 12.50
CA GLN A 365 17.59 3.76 12.26
C GLN A 365 18.64 4.22 11.22
N SER A 366 19.67 3.40 10.96
CA SER A 366 20.83 3.74 10.10
C SER A 366 20.50 4.01 8.63
N GLY A 367 19.29 3.64 8.18
CA GLY A 367 18.76 3.93 6.85
C GLY A 367 18.84 2.77 5.87
N TYR A 368 18.48 3.04 4.63
CA TYR A 368 18.43 2.13 3.48
C TYR A 368 19.62 2.44 2.57
N ALA A 369 20.68 1.61 2.56
CA ALA A 369 21.91 1.88 1.79
C ALA A 369 22.56 0.58 1.26
N PRO A 370 21.91 -0.14 0.33
CA PRO A 370 22.44 -1.33 -0.30
C PRO A 370 23.58 -0.91 -1.23
N PRO A 371 24.38 -1.88 -1.70
CA PRO A 371 25.46 -1.61 -2.65
C PRO A 371 24.90 -1.34 -4.06
N LEU A 372 24.00 -0.37 -4.20
CA LEU A 372 23.65 0.19 -5.50
C LEU A 372 24.79 1.11 -5.92
N ASP A 373 25.24 0.99 -7.17
CA ASP A 373 26.23 1.89 -7.73
C ASP A 373 25.74 3.33 -7.54
N ASN A 374 26.65 4.23 -7.15
CA ASN A 374 26.35 5.66 -6.98
C ASN A 374 25.93 6.34 -8.31
N GLY A 375 25.70 5.59 -9.38
CA GLY A 375 25.57 6.10 -10.73
C GLY A 375 26.80 6.90 -11.16
N PRO A 376 26.75 7.55 -12.34
CA PRO A 376 27.78 8.49 -12.74
C PRO A 376 27.71 9.75 -11.87
N LEU A 377 28.82 10.18 -11.24
CA LEU A 377 28.90 11.57 -10.76
C LEU A 377 28.98 12.51 -11.98
N PRO A 378 28.27 13.66 -12.02
CA PRO A 378 27.53 14.34 -10.95
C PRO A 378 26.00 14.06 -10.96
N GLN A 379 25.53 12.91 -11.46
CA GLN A 379 24.10 12.62 -11.68
C GLN A 379 23.29 12.26 -10.42
N VAL A 380 23.97 12.05 -9.28
CA VAL A 380 23.31 11.80 -8.00
C VAL A 380 22.63 13.08 -7.51
N SER A 381 21.33 13.00 -7.32
CA SER A 381 20.49 14.04 -6.74
C SER A 381 20.08 13.66 -5.32
N THR A 382 19.66 14.65 -4.53
CA THR A 382 19.20 14.44 -3.15
C THR A 382 17.86 15.14 -2.91
N ALA A 383 17.06 14.57 -2.02
CA ALA A 383 15.79 15.12 -1.57
C ALA A 383 15.70 14.98 -0.04
N ASN A 384 15.36 16.07 0.66
CA ASN A 384 15.13 16.05 2.11
C ASN A 384 13.66 15.74 2.37
N LEU A 385 13.36 14.71 3.14
CA LEU A 385 11.99 14.33 3.47
C LEU A 385 11.57 14.88 4.84
N ASN A 386 10.27 15.12 5.00
CA ASN A 386 9.69 15.65 6.24
C ASN A 386 9.68 14.64 7.41
N ASP A 387 10.10 13.40 7.19
CA ASP A 387 10.42 12.41 8.23
C ASP A 387 11.85 12.58 8.82
N GLY A 388 12.61 13.54 8.29
CA GLY A 388 13.99 13.86 8.67
C GLY A 388 15.03 12.93 8.06
N SER A 389 14.70 12.28 6.95
CA SER A 389 15.64 11.54 6.11
C SER A 389 16.08 12.33 4.88
N VAL A 390 17.18 11.87 4.26
CA VAL A 390 17.68 12.32 2.97
C VAL A 390 17.65 11.13 2.03
N VAL A 391 16.92 11.28 0.93
CA VAL A 391 16.93 10.33 -0.18
C VAL A 391 18.00 10.74 -1.18
N ARG A 392 18.81 9.77 -1.61
CA ARG A 392 19.72 9.89 -2.77
C ARG A 392 19.15 9.08 -3.92
N TYR A 393 19.08 9.67 -5.10
CA TYR A 393 18.55 9.01 -6.29
C TYR A 393 19.36 9.39 -7.54
N THR A 394 19.25 8.58 -8.59
CA THR A 394 19.84 8.84 -9.91
C THR A 394 18.89 8.44 -11.02
N TRP A 395 19.09 9.00 -12.21
CA TRP A 395 18.24 8.75 -13.36
C TRP A 395 18.75 7.55 -14.15
N TYR A 396 17.90 6.55 -14.34
CA TYR A 396 18.14 5.41 -15.23
C TYR A 396 17.25 5.53 -16.45
N ARG A 397 17.77 5.14 -17.62
CA ARG A 397 16.89 4.75 -18.73
C ARG A 397 16.01 3.64 -18.20
N PHE A 398 14.73 3.69 -18.52
CA PHE A 398 13.71 2.89 -17.85
C PHE A 398 14.09 1.41 -17.75
N VAL A 399 14.54 0.77 -18.84
CA VAL A 399 14.92 -0.66 -18.84
C VAL A 399 16.28 -0.99 -18.21
N ASP A 400 17.08 0.01 -17.88
CA ASP A 400 18.37 -0.17 -17.19
C ASP A 400 18.23 -0.11 -15.66
N GLN A 401 17.03 0.20 -15.14
CA GLN A 401 16.82 0.24 -13.69
C GLN A 401 17.04 -1.14 -13.07
N PRO A 402 17.58 -1.22 -11.84
CA PRO A 402 17.94 -2.49 -11.19
C PRO A 402 16.81 -3.53 -11.17
N ALA A 403 15.57 -3.09 -10.91
CA ALA A 403 14.41 -3.97 -10.86
C ALA A 403 14.11 -4.67 -12.19
N ILE A 404 14.35 -4.02 -13.34
CA ILE A 404 14.20 -4.64 -14.67
C ILE A 404 15.44 -5.45 -15.05
N ALA A 405 16.63 -4.95 -14.74
CA ALA A 405 17.89 -5.65 -15.03
C ALA A 405 17.90 -7.06 -14.43
N ALA A 406 17.37 -7.20 -13.21
CA ALA A 406 17.26 -8.47 -12.50
C ALA A 406 16.30 -9.49 -13.17
N LEU A 407 15.39 -9.06 -14.06
CA LEU A 407 14.47 -9.95 -14.78
C LEU A 407 15.15 -10.73 -15.92
N GLY A 408 16.36 -10.34 -16.33
CA GLY A 408 17.08 -10.99 -17.42
C GLY A 408 16.32 -10.94 -18.75
N LEU A 409 15.61 -9.85 -19.03
CA LEU A 409 14.90 -9.66 -20.30
C LEU A 409 15.90 -9.63 -21.48
N ASN A 410 15.50 -10.20 -22.62
CA ASN A 410 16.31 -10.12 -23.83
C ASN A 410 16.21 -8.72 -24.48
N GLU A 411 17.09 -8.42 -25.43
CA GLU A 411 17.16 -7.10 -26.07
C GLU A 411 15.86 -6.68 -26.77
N SER A 412 15.12 -7.63 -27.36
CA SER A 412 13.84 -7.31 -28.01
C SER A 412 12.74 -6.97 -26.99
N GLN A 413 12.72 -7.67 -25.85
CA GLN A 413 11.81 -7.39 -24.74
C GLN A 413 12.12 -6.03 -24.11
N LYS A 414 13.41 -5.76 -23.82
CA LYS A 414 13.85 -4.45 -23.32
C LYS A 414 13.50 -3.33 -24.28
N LYS A 415 13.74 -3.49 -25.59
CA LYS A 415 13.40 -2.44 -26.55
C LYS A 415 11.90 -2.12 -26.52
N ARG A 416 11.03 -3.13 -26.58
CA ARG A 416 9.57 -2.91 -26.54
C ARG A 416 9.14 -2.24 -25.25
N LEU A 417 9.64 -2.72 -24.12
CA LEU A 417 9.31 -2.18 -22.82
C LEU A 417 9.80 -0.72 -22.64
N GLN A 418 10.97 -0.38 -23.18
CA GLN A 418 11.45 0.99 -23.25
C GLN A 418 10.54 1.87 -24.12
N ASP A 419 10.15 1.40 -25.30
CA ASP A 419 9.23 2.12 -26.21
C ASP A 419 7.87 2.39 -25.50
N VAL A 420 7.36 1.44 -24.72
CA VAL A 420 6.12 1.59 -23.92
C VAL A 420 6.30 2.69 -22.86
N ALA A 421 7.37 2.65 -22.08
CA ALA A 421 7.64 3.65 -21.04
C ALA A 421 7.80 5.06 -21.62
N GLU A 422 8.47 5.19 -22.76
CA GLU A 422 8.61 6.47 -23.48
C GLU A 422 7.25 7.03 -23.89
N ARG A 423 6.35 6.18 -24.40
CA ARG A 423 4.99 6.60 -24.74
C ARG A 423 4.20 7.04 -23.52
N ILE A 424 4.30 6.30 -22.41
CA ILE A 424 3.66 6.66 -21.14
C ILE A 424 4.17 8.02 -20.68
N HIS A 425 5.48 8.25 -20.63
CA HIS A 425 6.05 9.52 -20.16
C HIS A 425 5.67 10.70 -21.08
N ALA A 426 5.54 10.47 -22.39
CA ALA A 426 5.19 11.49 -23.36
C ALA A 426 3.69 11.83 -23.37
N GLN A 427 2.81 10.82 -23.20
CA GLN A 427 1.36 10.96 -23.41
C GLN A 427 0.59 11.05 -22.08
N TRP A 428 0.96 10.25 -21.07
CA TRP A 428 0.37 10.29 -19.72
C TRP A 428 1.10 11.32 -18.85
N ASN A 429 0.97 12.58 -19.25
CA ASN A 429 1.28 13.71 -18.39
C ASN A 429 0.16 13.91 -17.33
N GLN A 430 0.10 15.05 -16.64
CA GLN A 430 -0.95 15.34 -15.65
C GLN A 430 -2.38 15.40 -16.22
N GLN A 431 -2.56 15.34 -17.55
CA GLN A 431 -3.87 15.39 -18.20
C GLN A 431 -4.59 14.03 -18.21
N ALA A 432 -3.88 12.92 -18.01
CA ALA A 432 -4.50 11.60 -18.00
C ALA A 432 -5.28 11.37 -16.69
N VAL A 433 -6.58 11.04 -16.78
CA VAL A 433 -7.51 10.89 -15.65
C VAL A 433 -7.98 9.44 -15.54
N PHE A 434 -7.28 8.65 -14.73
CA PHE A 434 -7.62 7.23 -14.49
C PHE A 434 -8.42 7.00 -13.21
N ILE A 435 -8.38 7.96 -12.28
CA ILE A 435 -9.18 7.98 -11.05
C ILE A 435 -10.09 9.21 -11.16
N GLN A 436 -11.39 9.01 -11.02
CA GLN A 436 -12.35 10.12 -11.00
C GLN A 436 -12.17 10.93 -9.72
N PRO A 437 -12.36 12.27 -9.74
CA PRO A 437 -12.25 13.10 -8.55
C PRO A 437 -13.08 12.56 -7.37
N PRO A 438 -12.64 12.79 -6.12
CA PRO A 438 -13.38 12.31 -4.95
C PRO A 438 -14.74 12.98 -4.85
N SER A 439 -15.76 12.25 -4.39
CA SER A 439 -17.12 12.79 -4.22
C SER A 439 -17.19 13.83 -3.09
N ALA A 440 -16.28 13.76 -2.11
CA ALA A 440 -16.16 14.72 -1.02
C ALA A 440 -14.73 14.81 -0.48
N GLY A 441 -14.44 15.84 0.31
CA GLY A 441 -13.13 16.05 0.93
C GLY A 441 -12.11 16.72 0.00
N ASN A 442 -10.94 17.03 0.55
CA ASN A 442 -9.83 17.65 -0.18
C ASN A 442 -8.71 16.64 -0.39
N LEU A 443 -8.02 16.73 -1.53
CA LEU A 443 -6.83 15.94 -1.79
C LEU A 443 -5.64 16.47 -0.99
N VAL A 444 -4.83 15.55 -0.46
CA VAL A 444 -3.55 15.87 0.17
C VAL A 444 -2.52 16.28 -0.88
N GLN A 445 -1.50 17.03 -0.47
CA GLN A 445 -0.30 17.22 -1.29
C GLN A 445 0.74 16.15 -0.96
N VAL A 446 1.29 15.53 -2.00
CA VAL A 446 2.56 14.78 -1.85
C VAL A 446 3.63 15.81 -1.48
N GLN A 447 4.57 15.46 -0.61
CA GLN A 447 5.66 16.37 -0.26
C GLN A 447 6.40 16.82 -1.53
N ASP A 448 6.63 18.13 -1.68
CA ASP A 448 7.16 18.69 -2.93
C ASP A 448 8.54 18.10 -3.31
N GLU A 449 9.42 17.80 -2.34
CA GLU A 449 10.73 17.18 -2.61
C GLU A 449 10.64 15.74 -3.16
N VAL A 450 9.50 15.08 -3.00
CA VAL A 450 9.23 13.76 -3.61
C VAL A 450 8.91 13.91 -5.11
N LEU A 451 8.44 15.09 -5.53
CA LEU A 451 8.14 15.41 -6.92
C LEU A 451 9.36 16.02 -7.61
N VAL A 452 9.89 15.33 -8.62
CA VAL A 452 11.17 15.68 -9.25
C VAL A 452 10.98 16.00 -10.73
N ASN A 453 11.82 16.88 -11.25
CA ASN A 453 11.86 17.20 -12.67
C ASN A 453 12.96 16.37 -13.36
N PRO A 454 12.66 15.71 -14.49
CA PRO A 454 13.68 15.09 -15.31
C PRO A 454 14.76 16.09 -15.73
N PRO A 455 16.06 15.71 -15.70
CA PRO A 455 17.11 16.52 -16.26
C PRO A 455 17.00 16.58 -17.79
N LYS A 456 17.66 17.57 -18.37
CA LYS A 456 17.67 17.76 -19.83
C LYS A 456 18.18 16.50 -20.54
N GLY A 457 17.40 16.00 -21.50
CA GLY A 457 17.70 14.77 -22.26
C GLY A 457 17.19 13.48 -21.61
N ALA A 458 16.56 13.55 -20.44
CA ALA A 458 15.95 12.42 -19.72
C ALA A 458 14.45 12.63 -19.48
N GLU A 459 13.81 13.55 -20.20
CA GLU A 459 12.39 13.90 -20.01
C GLU A 459 11.45 12.74 -20.33
N VAL A 460 11.86 11.82 -21.21
CA VAL A 460 11.05 10.71 -21.71
C VAL A 460 11.89 9.43 -21.66
N GLY A 461 11.32 8.33 -21.16
CA GLY A 461 12.00 7.03 -21.08
C GLY A 461 13.02 6.87 -19.95
N TRP A 462 13.08 7.79 -18.98
CA TRP A 462 13.96 7.70 -17.81
C TRP A 462 13.17 7.83 -16.50
N VAL A 463 13.67 7.21 -15.42
CA VAL A 463 13.05 7.23 -14.09
C VAL A 463 14.07 7.54 -12.99
N PRO A 464 13.69 8.26 -11.92
CA PRO A 464 14.55 8.60 -10.80
C PRO A 464 14.55 7.49 -9.75
N VAL A 465 15.52 6.58 -9.82
CA VAL A 465 15.63 5.42 -8.92
C VAL A 465 16.37 5.79 -7.65
N VAL A 466 15.78 5.47 -6.50
CA VAL A 466 16.39 5.68 -5.19
C VAL A 466 17.53 4.68 -4.96
N ILE A 467 18.71 5.21 -4.63
CA ILE A 467 19.91 4.41 -4.34
C ILE A 467 20.21 4.34 -2.83
N SER A 468 19.73 5.30 -2.04
CA SER A 468 19.76 5.22 -0.57
C SER A 468 18.80 6.21 0.09
N GLN A 469 18.43 5.95 1.34
CA GLN A 469 17.72 6.87 2.23
C GLN A 469 18.37 6.82 3.62
N THR A 470 18.94 7.94 4.09
CA THR A 470 19.69 8.01 5.35
C THR A 470 19.16 9.12 6.26
N VAL A 471 19.58 9.15 7.52
CA VAL A 471 19.23 10.28 8.41
C VAL A 471 19.79 11.59 7.85
N ALA A 472 19.01 12.68 7.90
CA ALA A 472 19.50 14.02 7.58
C ALA A 472 20.55 14.49 8.61
N GLN A 473 21.63 15.08 8.12
CA GLN A 473 22.72 15.60 8.97
C GLN A 473 22.34 16.87 9.71
#